data_AF-A0A5B8C2W6-F1
#
_entry.id   AF-A0A5B8C2W6-F1
#
_cell.length_a   1.000
_cell.length_b   1.000
_cell.length_c   1.000
_cell.angle_alpha   90.00
_cell.angle_beta   90.00
_cell.angle_gamma   90.00
#
_symmetry.space_group_name_H-M   'P 1'
#
loop_
_entity.id
_entity.type
_entity.pdbx_description
1 polymer ?
#
loop_
_entity_poly.entity_id
_entity_poly.type
_entity_poly.pdbx_seq_one_letter_code
_entity_poly.pdbx_strand_id
1 'polypeptide(L)'
;MASFLKQHWRGALPLWLALAGPVACSALLLWAVNRVLADWPLPALALVDAPLAIWAVVGAFRTADRALREGGGFVAGFAAYAGAGAVLLAVGTTLVARKTPVRSFTSETVPARLAVARLPEEAGRLRLEGEMTLAQFNALRERLARGGVVAIDLDSPGGNIFAARGMARLIEEAGLATHAQVRCFSACTLVFAAGAARSVGQEGALGFHRYVLLDSSSYGAVRHVDAAAEEAKDRAFLARRGVARAFLERAYQTPPETLWHPSRAEMREAGLLTD
;
A
#
# COMPACT_ATOMS: atom_id res chain seq x y z
N MET A 1 37.53 21.49 1.27
CA MET A 1 36.70 20.99 0.15
C MET A 1 37.21 21.43 -1.23
N ALA A 2 37.40 22.72 -1.49
CA ALA A 2 37.83 23.23 -2.81
C ALA A 2 39.15 22.64 -3.33
N SER A 3 40.14 22.42 -2.46
CA SER A 3 41.42 21.78 -2.82
C SER A 3 41.22 20.34 -3.30
N PHE A 4 40.38 19.58 -2.61
CA PHE A 4 40.06 18.18 -2.96
C PHE A 4 39.33 18.08 -4.30
N LEU A 5 38.31 18.91 -4.53
CA LEU A 5 37.56 18.94 -5.80
C LEU A 5 38.48 19.20 -7.00
N LYS A 6 39.41 20.14 -6.85
CA LYS A 6 40.39 20.51 -7.88
C LYS A 6 41.43 19.40 -8.10
N GLN A 7 41.89 18.75 -7.04
CA GLN A 7 42.86 17.64 -7.13
C GLN A 7 42.25 16.41 -7.79
N HIS A 8 41.01 16.03 -7.44
CA HIS A 8 40.30 14.92 -8.08
C HIS A 8 40.07 15.18 -9.57
N TRP A 9 39.57 16.37 -9.92
CA TRP A 9 39.35 16.76 -11.32
C TRP A 9 40.63 16.66 -12.15
N ARG A 10 41.78 16.96 -11.56
CA ARG A 10 43.09 16.86 -12.22
C ARG A 10 43.66 15.44 -12.25
N GLY A 11 42.99 14.45 -11.65
CA GLY A 11 43.51 13.08 -11.52
C GLY A 11 44.71 12.96 -10.57
N ALA A 12 44.92 13.95 -9.71
CA ALA A 12 46.10 14.06 -8.85
C ALA A 12 45.93 13.35 -7.49
N LEU A 13 44.78 12.75 -7.24
CA LEU A 13 44.53 12.00 -6.01
C LEU A 13 45.17 10.60 -6.08
N PRO A 14 45.55 10.02 -4.92
CA PRO A 14 45.88 8.61 -4.85
C PRO A 14 44.64 7.76 -5.16
N LEU A 15 44.85 6.58 -5.74
CA LEU A 15 43.79 5.76 -6.33
C LEU A 15 42.60 5.52 -5.38
N TRP A 16 42.87 5.18 -4.11
CA TRP A 16 41.81 4.93 -3.14
C TRP A 16 40.95 6.17 -2.83
N LEU A 17 41.54 7.37 -2.79
CA LEU A 17 40.80 8.64 -2.61
C LEU A 17 40.03 9.03 -3.88
N ALA A 18 40.58 8.72 -5.06
CA ALA A 18 39.89 8.91 -6.32
C ALA A 18 38.68 7.96 -6.48
N LEU A 19 38.66 6.83 -5.77
CA LEU A 19 37.55 5.87 -5.75
C LEU A 19 36.52 6.19 -4.66
N ALA A 20 36.96 6.29 -3.40
CA ALA A 20 36.05 6.46 -2.26
C ALA A 20 35.52 7.89 -2.13
N GLY A 21 36.34 8.87 -2.51
CA GLY A 21 36.01 10.29 -2.35
C GLY A 21 34.80 10.74 -3.18
N PRO A 22 34.73 10.47 -4.50
CA PRO A 22 33.57 10.83 -5.30
C PRO A 22 32.30 10.10 -4.91
N VAL A 23 32.41 8.83 -4.50
CA VAL A 23 31.27 8.06 -3.97
C VAL A 23 30.74 8.69 -2.69
N ALA A 24 31.62 9.06 -1.76
CA ALA A 24 31.24 9.73 -0.51
C ALA A 24 30.63 11.12 -0.76
N CYS A 25 31.22 11.93 -1.65
CA CYS A 25 30.68 13.23 -2.03
C CYS A 25 29.30 13.11 -2.70
N SER A 26 29.11 12.12 -3.58
CA SER A 26 27.84 11.86 -4.24
C SER A 26 26.79 11.36 -3.25
N ALA A 27 27.14 10.44 -2.37
CA ALA A 27 26.23 9.95 -1.33
C ALA A 27 25.80 11.07 -0.39
N LEU A 28 26.72 11.96 0.03
CA LEU A 28 26.40 13.10 0.89
C LEU A 28 25.56 14.17 0.19
N LEU A 29 25.87 14.50 -1.07
CA LEU A 29 25.07 15.45 -1.84
C LEU A 29 23.66 14.89 -2.07
N LEU A 30 23.54 13.64 -2.51
CA LEU A 30 22.26 12.98 -2.72
C LEU A 30 21.47 12.88 -1.42
N TRP A 31 22.11 12.60 -0.29
CA TRP A 31 21.47 12.61 1.02
C TRP A 31 20.93 14.00 1.39
N ALA A 32 21.73 15.06 1.19
CA ALA A 32 21.33 16.44 1.47
C ALA A 32 20.21 16.94 0.52
N VAL A 33 20.36 16.66 -0.78
CA VAL A 33 19.38 16.98 -1.83
C VAL A 33 18.07 16.24 -1.58
N ASN A 34 18.11 14.95 -1.20
CA ASN A 34 16.90 14.20 -0.85
C ASN A 34 16.18 14.75 0.39
N ARG A 35 16.91 15.35 1.34
CA ARG A 35 16.30 15.99 2.51
C ARG A 35 15.64 17.32 2.21
N VAL A 36 16.20 18.12 1.30
CA VAL A 36 15.77 19.50 1.03
C VAL A 36 14.80 19.59 -0.16
N LEU A 37 15.01 18.77 -1.20
CA LEU A 37 14.28 18.80 -2.46
C LEU A 37 13.38 17.56 -2.63
N ALA A 38 12.74 17.11 -1.54
CA ALA A 38 11.89 15.92 -1.53
C ALA A 38 10.73 16.00 -2.54
N ASP A 39 10.16 17.18 -2.75
CA ASP A 39 8.97 17.40 -3.59
C ASP A 39 9.27 17.92 -5.01
N TRP A 40 10.54 18.04 -5.39
CA TRP A 40 10.92 18.59 -6.69
C TRP A 40 10.80 17.56 -7.82
N PRO A 41 10.43 17.99 -9.04
CA PRO A 41 10.25 17.08 -10.17
C PRO A 41 11.59 16.43 -10.58
N LEU A 42 11.56 15.13 -10.90
CA LEU A 42 12.75 14.32 -11.24
C LEU A 42 13.73 14.96 -12.25
N PRO A 43 13.28 15.67 -13.31
CA PRO A 43 14.20 16.33 -14.24
C PRO A 43 15.05 17.42 -13.57
N ALA A 44 14.50 18.14 -12.58
CA ALA A 44 15.22 19.20 -11.88
C ALA A 44 16.36 18.64 -11.02
N LEU A 45 16.15 17.47 -10.41
CA LEU A 45 17.18 16.79 -9.61
C LEU A 45 18.30 16.23 -10.48
N ALA A 46 17.95 15.62 -11.62
CA ALA A 46 18.93 15.15 -12.60
C ALA A 46 19.85 16.28 -13.11
N LEU A 47 19.30 17.49 -13.29
CA LEU A 47 20.08 18.67 -13.66
C LEU A 47 21.03 19.14 -12.55
N VAL A 48 20.65 18.98 -11.27
CA VAL A 48 21.49 19.32 -10.12
C VAL A 48 22.62 18.30 -9.92
N ASP A 49 22.37 17.02 -10.20
CA ASP A 49 23.35 15.94 -9.98
C ASP A 49 24.33 15.77 -11.16
N ALA A 50 23.96 16.19 -12.38
CA ALA A 50 24.78 16.03 -13.57
C ALA A 50 26.20 16.62 -13.44
N PRO A 51 26.41 17.84 -12.90
CA PRO A 51 27.76 18.39 -12.70
C PRO A 51 28.64 17.52 -11.79
N LEU A 52 28.05 16.91 -10.75
CA LEU A 52 28.80 16.05 -9.83
C LEU A 52 29.17 14.72 -10.49
N ALA A 53 28.24 14.12 -11.24
CA ALA A 53 28.49 12.91 -12.01
C ALA A 53 29.60 13.13 -13.05
N ILE A 54 29.55 14.26 -13.77
CA ILE A 54 30.61 14.65 -14.72
C ILE A 54 31.95 14.81 -14.00
N TRP A 55 31.97 15.50 -12.86
CA TRP A 55 33.18 15.69 -12.07
C TRP A 55 33.79 14.35 -11.60
N ALA A 56 32.97 13.43 -11.10
CA ALA A 56 33.39 12.12 -10.61
C ALA A 56 33.93 11.22 -11.73
N VAL A 57 33.22 11.17 -12.87
CA VAL A 57 33.63 10.39 -14.04
C VAL A 57 34.95 10.93 -14.59
N VAL A 58 35.03 12.23 -14.87
CA VAL A 58 36.24 12.84 -15.46
C VAL A 58 37.46 12.68 -14.55
N GLY A 59 37.30 12.86 -13.23
CA GLY A 59 38.39 12.67 -12.27
C GLY A 59 38.86 11.21 -12.18
N ALA A 60 37.93 10.24 -12.25
CA ALA A 60 38.25 8.82 -12.30
C ALA A 60 39.03 8.44 -13.58
N PHE A 61 38.54 8.90 -14.75
CA PHE A 61 39.23 8.68 -16.03
C PHE A 61 40.66 9.25 -16.03
N ARG A 62 40.85 10.48 -15.54
CA ARG A 62 42.17 11.11 -15.45
C ARG A 62 43.10 10.41 -14.47
N THR A 63 42.56 9.87 -13.38
CA THR A 63 43.34 9.08 -12.42
C THR A 63 43.74 7.73 -13.02
N ALA A 64 42.84 7.08 -13.77
CA ALA A 64 43.11 5.84 -14.49
C ALA A 64 44.23 6.03 -15.53
N ASP A 65 44.11 7.08 -16.34
CA ASP A 65 45.05 7.45 -17.39
C ASP A 65 46.45 7.76 -16.81
N ARG A 66 46.50 8.46 -15.67
CA ARG A 66 47.74 8.65 -14.91
C ARG A 66 48.33 7.33 -14.41
N ALA A 67 47.52 6.48 -13.76
CA ALA A 67 47.97 5.20 -13.23
C ALA A 67 48.54 4.29 -14.33
N LEU A 68 47.90 4.25 -15.51
CA LEU A 68 48.37 3.50 -16.67
C LEU A 68 49.69 4.04 -17.23
N ARG A 69 49.86 5.38 -17.29
CA ARG A 69 51.10 6.02 -17.75
C ARG A 69 52.28 5.83 -16.80
N GLU A 70 52.03 5.80 -15.50
CA GLU A 70 53.05 5.61 -14.46
C GLU A 70 53.43 4.12 -14.26
N GLY A 71 52.93 3.21 -15.10
CA GLY A 71 53.23 1.78 -15.01
C GLY A 71 52.41 1.01 -13.97
N GLY A 72 51.36 1.63 -13.41
CA GLY A 72 50.34 0.95 -12.63
C GLY A 72 49.63 -0.06 -13.53
N GLY A 73 49.84 -1.35 -13.26
CA GLY A 73 49.31 -2.43 -14.09
C GLY A 73 47.79 -2.34 -14.31
N PHE A 74 47.29 -3.13 -15.27
CA PHE A 74 45.89 -3.19 -15.72
C PHE A 74 44.84 -3.09 -14.60
N VAL A 75 45.12 -3.69 -13.43
CA VAL A 75 44.27 -3.67 -12.23
C VAL A 75 43.97 -2.24 -11.72
N ALA A 76 44.95 -1.34 -11.74
CA ALA A 76 44.77 0.04 -11.27
C ALA A 76 43.87 0.87 -12.22
N GLY A 77 44.01 0.66 -13.53
CA GLY A 77 43.13 1.26 -14.53
C GLY A 77 41.70 0.73 -14.42
N PHE A 78 41.53 -0.58 -14.28
CA PHE A 78 40.20 -1.21 -14.13
C PHE A 78 39.48 -0.76 -12.85
N ALA A 79 40.21 -0.65 -11.73
CA ALA A 79 39.65 -0.17 -10.46
C ALA A 79 39.05 1.25 -10.60
N ALA A 80 39.71 2.14 -11.32
CA ALA A 80 39.21 3.50 -11.59
C ALA A 80 37.92 3.51 -12.44
N TYR A 81 37.80 2.63 -13.44
CA TYR A 81 36.57 2.46 -14.22
C TYR A 81 35.42 1.89 -13.38
N ALA A 82 35.71 0.89 -12.53
CA ALA A 82 34.72 0.33 -11.61
C ALA A 82 34.20 1.38 -10.62
N GLY A 83 35.05 2.30 -10.15
CA GLY A 83 34.64 3.44 -9.32
C GLY A 83 33.70 4.41 -10.03
N ALA A 84 33.97 4.74 -11.30
CA ALA A 84 33.06 5.58 -12.10
C ALA A 84 31.71 4.89 -12.34
N GLY A 85 31.71 3.58 -12.58
CA GLY A 85 30.49 2.76 -12.70
C GLY A 85 29.67 2.72 -11.41
N ALA A 86 30.32 2.61 -10.25
CA ALA A 86 29.65 2.62 -8.95
C ALA A 86 28.97 3.97 -8.65
N VAL A 87 29.58 5.10 -9.05
CA VAL A 87 28.96 6.43 -8.92
C VAL A 87 27.72 6.55 -9.81
N LEU A 88 27.81 6.12 -11.07
CA LEU A 88 26.67 6.14 -11.99
C LEU A 88 25.53 5.22 -11.50
N LEU A 89 25.87 4.05 -10.95
CA LEU A 89 24.90 3.13 -10.35
C LEU A 89 24.24 3.74 -9.10
N ALA A 90 25.00 4.42 -8.24
CA ALA A 90 24.45 5.11 -7.07
C ALA A 90 23.47 6.23 -7.47
N VAL A 91 23.80 7.02 -8.50
CA VAL A 91 22.90 8.04 -9.05
C VAL A 91 21.63 7.39 -9.64
N GLY A 92 21.79 6.33 -10.45
CA GLY A 92 20.67 5.61 -11.06
C GLY A 92 19.72 4.99 -10.04
N THR A 93 20.25 4.31 -9.02
CA THR A 93 19.46 3.71 -7.93
C THR A 93 18.68 4.75 -7.14
N THR A 94 19.23 5.95 -6.93
CA THR A 94 18.52 7.05 -6.22
C THR A 94 17.34 7.59 -7.04
N LEU A 95 17.50 7.71 -8.36
CA LEU A 95 16.41 8.12 -9.25
C LEU A 95 15.30 7.03 -9.34
N VAL A 96 15.68 5.76 -9.33
CA VAL A 96 14.74 4.62 -9.32
C VAL A 96 14.01 4.50 -7.97
N ALA A 97 14.70 4.69 -6.85
CA ALA A 97 14.13 4.64 -5.51
C ALA A 97 13.08 5.73 -5.23
N ARG A 98 13.05 6.81 -6.01
CA ARG A 98 11.96 7.82 -5.99
C ARG A 98 10.76 7.46 -6.88
N LYS A 99 10.95 6.69 -7.95
CA LYS A 99 9.83 6.15 -8.75
C LYS A 99 9.03 5.11 -7.98
N THR A 100 9.65 4.44 -7.00
CA THR A 100 8.94 3.71 -5.97
C THR A 100 8.48 4.71 -4.93
N PRO A 101 7.19 5.07 -4.82
CA PRO A 101 6.73 5.88 -3.71
C PRO A 101 6.94 5.06 -2.44
N VAL A 102 8.05 5.28 -1.73
CA VAL A 102 8.07 5.00 -0.30
C VAL A 102 7.09 6.01 0.25
N ARG A 103 5.87 5.57 0.54
CA ARG A 103 4.99 6.26 1.48
C ARG A 103 5.73 6.23 2.82
N SER A 104 6.68 7.14 2.98
CA SER A 104 7.29 7.47 4.25
C SER A 104 6.18 8.12 5.06
N PHE A 105 5.56 7.32 5.92
CA PHE A 105 4.74 7.79 7.02
C PHE A 105 5.63 8.70 7.88
N THR A 106 5.57 10.00 7.67
CA THR A 106 6.17 10.98 8.57
C THR A 106 5.25 11.12 9.78
N SER A 107 5.85 11.18 10.97
CA SER A 107 5.13 11.23 12.26
C SER A 107 4.20 12.45 12.41
N GLU A 108 4.33 13.46 11.55
CA GLU A 108 3.44 14.63 11.55
C GLU A 108 2.12 14.37 10.80
N THR A 109 2.02 13.28 10.04
CA THR A 109 0.77 12.79 9.42
C THR A 109 0.35 11.45 10.01
N VAL A 110 0.21 11.40 11.33
CA VAL A 110 -0.63 10.40 12.00
C VAL A 110 -2.03 10.99 12.17
N PRO A 111 -2.91 11.02 11.14
CA PRO A 111 -4.32 11.25 11.38
C PRO A 111 -4.87 9.97 12.00
N ALA A 112 -5.23 10.02 13.29
CA ALA A 112 -6.16 9.08 13.93
C ALA A 112 -5.89 7.55 13.78
N ARG A 113 -4.70 7.09 13.37
CA ARG A 113 -4.40 5.64 13.25
C ARG A 113 -4.03 4.95 14.56
N LEU A 114 -3.99 5.70 15.66
CA LEU A 114 -4.03 5.21 17.04
C LEU A 114 -5.30 5.67 17.78
N ALA A 115 -6.29 6.21 17.06
CA ALA A 115 -7.63 6.24 17.62
C ALA A 115 -8.12 4.80 17.63
N VAL A 116 -8.15 4.18 18.80
CA VAL A 116 -8.93 2.95 19.02
C VAL A 116 -10.31 3.26 18.47
N ALA A 117 -10.72 2.56 17.41
CA ALA A 117 -12.07 2.74 16.86
C ALA A 117 -13.04 2.42 18.00
N ARG A 118 -13.73 3.44 18.51
CA ARG A 118 -14.80 3.22 19.49
C ARG A 118 -16.03 2.87 18.69
N LEU A 119 -16.54 1.67 18.91
CA LEU A 119 -17.81 1.25 18.33
C LEU A 119 -18.91 1.76 19.25
N PRO A 120 -19.80 2.65 18.79
CA PRO A 120 -20.97 3.02 19.55
C PRO A 120 -21.76 1.76 19.91
N GLU A 121 -22.23 1.70 21.16
CA GLU A 121 -22.96 0.55 21.67
C GLU A 121 -24.25 0.99 22.34
N GLU A 122 -25.35 0.34 21.99
CA GLU A 122 -26.64 0.54 22.61
C GLU A 122 -27.32 -0.82 22.81
N ALA A 123 -27.67 -1.15 24.06
CA ALA A 123 -28.35 -2.40 24.41
C ALA A 123 -27.72 -3.69 23.82
N GLY A 124 -26.38 -3.77 23.82
CA GLY A 124 -25.64 -4.93 23.28
C GLY A 124 -25.54 -4.96 21.74
N ARG A 125 -25.95 -3.90 21.05
CA ARG A 125 -25.77 -3.72 19.61
C ARG A 125 -24.57 -2.82 19.35
N LEU A 126 -23.62 -3.28 18.55
CA LEU A 126 -22.46 -2.48 18.15
C LEU A 126 -22.70 -1.84 16.79
N ARG A 127 -22.39 -0.56 16.65
CA ARG A 127 -22.44 0.12 15.35
C ARG A 127 -21.07 0.12 14.67
N LEU A 128 -21.02 -0.41 13.44
CA LEU A 128 -19.91 -0.26 12.51
C LEU A 128 -20.30 0.77 11.45
N GLU A 129 -19.72 1.96 11.56
CA GLU A 129 -20.00 3.10 10.68
C GLU A 129 -18.75 3.50 9.87
N GLY A 130 -18.94 3.87 8.61
CA GLY A 130 -17.88 4.38 7.74
C GLY A 130 -17.09 3.29 7.02
N GLU A 131 -15.90 3.65 6.52
CA GLU A 131 -15.06 2.73 5.73
C GLU A 131 -14.56 1.56 6.58
N MET A 132 -14.62 0.34 6.03
CA MET A 132 -14.11 -0.86 6.66
C MET A 132 -12.58 -0.86 6.72
N THR A 133 -12.04 -0.80 7.93
CA THR A 133 -10.60 -0.76 8.18
C THR A 133 -10.11 -1.86 9.10
N LEU A 134 -8.81 -2.14 9.07
CA LEU A 134 -8.18 -3.04 10.06
C LEU A 134 -8.32 -2.52 11.49
N ALA A 135 -8.43 -1.21 11.69
CA ALA A 135 -8.68 -0.62 13.01
C ALA A 135 -10.06 -1.00 13.55
N GLN A 136 -11.11 -0.95 12.71
CA GLN A 136 -12.44 -1.42 13.09
C GLN A 136 -12.47 -2.93 13.38
N PHE A 137 -11.78 -3.73 12.57
CA PHE A 137 -11.63 -5.17 12.83
C PHE A 137 -11.02 -5.43 14.22
N ASN A 138 -9.92 -4.74 14.56
CA ASN A 138 -9.28 -4.89 15.86
C ASN A 138 -10.20 -4.46 17.01
N ALA A 139 -10.90 -3.33 16.86
CA ALA A 139 -11.86 -2.85 17.85
C ALA A 139 -13.03 -3.82 18.06
N LEU A 140 -13.57 -4.39 16.98
CA LEU A 140 -14.62 -5.41 17.06
C LEU A 140 -14.11 -6.63 17.81
N ARG A 141 -12.93 -7.15 17.46
CA ARG A 141 -12.31 -8.30 18.13
C ARG A 141 -12.14 -8.06 19.64
N GLU A 142 -11.60 -6.91 20.01
CA GLU A 142 -11.40 -6.53 21.42
C GLU A 142 -12.73 -6.38 22.16
N ARG A 143 -13.76 -5.83 21.51
CA ARG A 143 -15.07 -5.67 22.12
C ARG A 143 -15.77 -7.02 22.30
N LEU A 144 -15.73 -7.90 21.30
CA LEU A 144 -16.36 -9.23 21.38
C LEU A 144 -15.72 -10.10 22.48
N ALA A 145 -14.42 -9.94 22.75
CA ALA A 145 -13.76 -10.62 23.86
C ALA A 145 -14.36 -10.30 25.25
N ARG A 146 -15.09 -9.18 25.38
CA ARG A 146 -15.78 -8.80 26.62
C ARG A 146 -17.19 -9.42 26.75
N GLY A 147 -17.71 -10.05 25.71
CA GLY A 147 -19.04 -10.66 25.68
C GLY A 147 -20.21 -9.66 25.70
N GLY A 148 -21.44 -10.18 25.68
CA GLY A 148 -22.67 -9.38 25.80
C GLY A 148 -23.11 -8.63 24.53
N VAL A 149 -22.45 -8.87 23.39
CA VAL A 149 -22.88 -8.33 22.09
C VAL A 149 -23.86 -9.31 21.46
N VAL A 150 -24.96 -8.81 20.94
CA VAL A 150 -26.02 -9.63 20.31
C VAL A 150 -26.21 -9.31 18.83
N ALA A 151 -25.86 -8.10 18.40
CA ALA A 151 -26.03 -7.67 17.01
C ALA A 151 -25.01 -6.62 16.58
N ILE A 152 -24.81 -6.52 15.27
CA ILE A 152 -24.01 -5.50 14.61
C ILE A 152 -24.91 -4.65 13.70
N ASP A 153 -24.97 -3.36 13.98
CA ASP A 153 -25.59 -2.34 13.13
C ASP A 153 -24.57 -1.81 12.12
N LEU A 154 -24.90 -1.87 10.84
CA LEU A 154 -24.01 -1.58 9.73
C LEU A 154 -24.48 -0.31 9.00
N ASP A 155 -23.57 0.66 8.87
CA ASP A 155 -23.64 1.78 7.94
C ASP A 155 -22.27 1.98 7.30
N SER A 156 -22.02 1.29 6.18
CA SER A 156 -20.70 1.31 5.56
C SER A 156 -20.78 1.31 4.03
N PRO A 157 -19.98 2.16 3.36
CA PRO A 157 -19.79 2.09 1.91
C PRO A 157 -18.88 0.91 1.48
N GLY A 158 -18.37 0.11 2.42
CA GLY A 158 -17.36 -0.92 2.18
C GLY A 158 -15.96 -0.46 2.60
N GLY A 159 -14.92 -1.05 2.00
CA GLY A 159 -13.53 -0.73 2.35
C GLY A 159 -12.59 -1.91 2.15
N ASN A 160 -11.67 -2.09 3.09
CA ASN A 160 -10.67 -3.16 3.04
C ASN A 160 -11.31 -4.55 3.11
N ILE A 161 -11.20 -5.32 2.03
CA ILE A 161 -11.79 -6.66 1.90
C ILE A 161 -11.26 -7.65 2.96
N PHE A 162 -9.99 -7.56 3.34
CA PHE A 162 -9.40 -8.44 4.34
C PHE A 162 -9.91 -8.12 5.75
N ALA A 163 -10.10 -6.83 6.06
CA ALA A 163 -10.76 -6.42 7.30
C ALA A 163 -12.20 -6.91 7.35
N ALA A 164 -12.95 -6.74 6.25
CA ALA A 164 -14.34 -7.21 6.14
C ALA A 164 -14.46 -8.72 6.37
N ARG A 165 -13.59 -9.53 5.76
CA ARG A 165 -13.57 -10.99 6.00
C ARG A 165 -13.22 -11.35 7.44
N GLY A 166 -12.25 -10.64 8.05
CA GLY A 166 -11.94 -10.81 9.46
C GLY A 166 -13.14 -10.52 10.36
N MET A 167 -13.85 -9.41 10.10
CA MET A 167 -15.07 -9.04 10.83
C MET A 167 -16.20 -10.05 10.60
N ALA A 168 -16.41 -10.49 9.35
CA ALA A 168 -17.38 -11.51 9.00
C ALA A 168 -17.14 -12.80 9.78
N ARG A 169 -15.88 -13.27 9.86
CA ARG A 169 -15.52 -14.45 10.64
C ARG A 169 -15.85 -14.28 12.13
N LEU A 170 -15.50 -13.14 12.73
CA LEU A 170 -15.79 -12.89 14.14
C LEU A 170 -17.30 -12.88 14.43
N ILE A 171 -18.10 -12.30 13.53
CA ILE A 171 -19.57 -12.25 13.63
C ILE A 171 -20.18 -13.64 13.51
N GLU A 172 -19.69 -14.44 12.55
CA GLU A 172 -20.14 -15.82 12.35
C GLU A 172 -19.79 -16.70 13.56
N GLU A 173 -18.56 -16.64 14.05
CA GLU A 173 -18.10 -17.40 15.23
C GLU A 173 -18.89 -17.02 16.50
N ALA A 174 -19.28 -15.75 16.64
CA ALA A 174 -20.06 -15.26 17.77
C ALA A 174 -21.59 -15.44 17.59
N GLY A 175 -22.06 -15.90 16.42
CA GLY A 175 -23.48 -16.12 16.15
C GLY A 175 -24.35 -14.85 16.19
N LEU A 176 -23.77 -13.68 15.86
CA LEU A 176 -24.45 -12.39 16.03
C LEU A 176 -25.46 -12.14 14.91
N ALA A 177 -26.48 -11.33 15.20
CA ALA A 177 -27.34 -10.76 14.15
C ALA A 177 -26.65 -9.59 13.45
N THR A 178 -27.01 -9.33 12.19
CA THR A 178 -26.56 -8.17 11.43
C THR A 178 -27.77 -7.38 10.93
N HIS A 179 -27.65 -6.06 11.01
CA HIS A 179 -28.68 -5.14 10.57
C HIS A 179 -28.05 -4.02 9.74
N ALA A 180 -28.49 -3.82 8.50
CA ALA A 180 -28.06 -2.65 7.72
C ALA A 180 -29.06 -1.51 7.93
N GLN A 181 -28.64 -0.49 8.69
CA GLN A 181 -29.52 0.62 9.06
C GLN A 181 -29.79 1.55 7.87
N VAL A 182 -28.71 1.95 7.18
CA VAL A 182 -28.74 2.93 6.08
C VAL A 182 -28.15 2.31 4.82
N ARG A 183 -26.92 1.82 4.90
CA ARG A 183 -26.22 1.27 3.74
C ARG A 183 -25.19 0.23 4.15
N CYS A 184 -25.05 -0.79 3.35
CA CYS A 184 -23.95 -1.74 3.48
C CYS A 184 -23.53 -2.22 2.10
N PHE A 185 -22.48 -1.59 1.57
CA PHE A 185 -22.06 -1.73 0.19
C PHE A 185 -20.70 -2.42 0.07
N SER A 186 -20.44 -3.02 -1.10
CA SER A 186 -19.14 -3.59 -1.44
C SER A 186 -18.70 -4.63 -0.39
N ALA A 187 -17.49 -4.51 0.16
CA ALA A 187 -16.96 -5.38 1.21
C ALA A 187 -17.87 -5.50 2.45
N CYS A 188 -18.71 -4.51 2.75
CA CYS A 188 -19.64 -4.59 3.87
C CYS A 188 -20.64 -5.74 3.73
N THR A 189 -21.03 -6.09 2.51
CA THR A 189 -21.99 -7.16 2.25
C THR A 189 -21.52 -8.53 2.79
N LEU A 190 -20.20 -8.74 2.91
CA LEU A 190 -19.64 -9.94 3.56
C LEU A 190 -19.88 -9.93 5.07
N VAL A 191 -19.68 -8.78 5.71
CA VAL A 191 -19.93 -8.58 7.15
C VAL A 191 -21.42 -8.75 7.43
N PHE A 192 -22.28 -8.18 6.58
CA PHE A 192 -23.73 -8.38 6.66
C PHE A 192 -24.11 -9.86 6.55
N ALA A 193 -23.64 -10.57 5.53
CA ALA A 193 -24.00 -11.95 5.27
C ALA A 193 -23.50 -12.94 6.34
N ALA A 194 -22.52 -12.56 7.16
CA ALA A 194 -22.03 -13.36 8.28
C ALA A 194 -23.06 -13.51 9.42
N GLY A 195 -24.04 -12.60 9.50
CA GLY A 195 -25.06 -12.64 10.54
C GLY A 195 -25.84 -13.95 10.58
N ALA A 196 -26.19 -14.39 11.78
CA ALA A 196 -27.10 -15.51 12.01
C ALA A 196 -28.56 -15.13 11.63
N ALA A 197 -28.94 -13.89 11.90
CA ALA A 197 -30.13 -13.24 11.39
C ALA A 197 -29.74 -11.96 10.66
N ARG A 198 -30.35 -11.68 9.51
CA ARG A 198 -29.96 -10.63 8.57
C ARG A 198 -31.18 -9.79 8.19
N SER A 199 -31.14 -8.51 8.53
CA SER A 199 -32.26 -7.56 8.34
C SER A 199 -31.79 -6.22 7.80
N VAL A 200 -32.66 -5.50 7.10
CA VAL A 200 -32.33 -4.17 6.55
C VAL A 200 -33.39 -3.19 7.03
N GLY A 201 -32.98 -2.05 7.60
CA GLY A 201 -33.89 -0.98 8.05
C GLY A 201 -34.72 -0.44 6.89
N GLN A 202 -35.86 0.22 7.13
CA GLN A 202 -36.85 0.57 6.08
C GLN A 202 -36.28 1.36 4.88
N GLU A 203 -35.34 2.26 5.13
CA GLU A 203 -34.61 3.04 4.12
C GLU A 203 -33.21 2.48 3.83
N GLY A 204 -32.88 1.34 4.42
CA GLY A 204 -31.59 0.67 4.28
C GLY A 204 -31.41 0.03 2.91
N ALA A 205 -30.17 0.03 2.41
CA ALA A 205 -29.81 -0.57 1.13
C ALA A 205 -28.56 -1.46 1.22
N LEU A 206 -28.54 -2.53 0.44
CA LEU A 206 -27.32 -3.29 0.13
C LEU A 206 -26.85 -2.95 -1.30
N GLY A 207 -25.56 -3.12 -1.57
CA GLY A 207 -24.95 -2.72 -2.82
C GLY A 207 -23.80 -3.63 -3.19
N PHE A 208 -23.83 -4.16 -4.41
CA PHE A 208 -22.89 -5.18 -4.89
C PHE A 208 -22.18 -4.73 -6.17
N HIS A 209 -20.90 -5.08 -6.27
CA HIS A 209 -20.08 -4.97 -7.47
C HIS A 209 -18.86 -5.90 -7.36
N ARG A 210 -18.18 -6.15 -8.48
CA ARG A 210 -16.91 -6.91 -8.51
C ARG A 210 -15.73 -6.11 -7.96
N TYR A 211 -14.63 -6.77 -7.61
CA TYR A 211 -13.50 -6.10 -6.95
C TYR A 211 -12.66 -5.22 -7.87
N VAL A 212 -12.16 -4.12 -7.29
CA VAL A 212 -10.93 -3.46 -7.75
C VAL A 212 -9.87 -3.72 -6.69
N LEU A 213 -9.07 -4.75 -6.90
CA LEU A 213 -7.80 -4.81 -6.17
C LEU A 213 -6.85 -3.90 -6.93
N LEU A 214 -6.52 -2.75 -6.32
CA LEU A 214 -5.45 -1.90 -6.83
C LEU A 214 -4.20 -2.77 -6.95
N ASP A 215 -3.64 -2.81 -8.16
CA ASP A 215 -2.44 -3.55 -8.49
C ASP A 215 -1.39 -3.33 -7.39
N SER A 216 -0.90 -4.44 -6.83
CA SER A 216 0.07 -4.47 -5.74
C SER A 216 1.42 -3.85 -6.13
N SER A 217 1.55 -3.33 -7.36
CA SER A 217 2.66 -2.50 -7.82
C SER A 217 2.98 -1.31 -6.88
N SER A 218 2.01 -0.84 -6.07
CA SER A 218 2.21 0.23 -5.07
C SER A 218 2.54 -0.27 -3.65
N TYR A 219 2.42 -1.57 -3.38
CA TYR A 219 2.76 -2.21 -2.10
C TYR A 219 3.92 -3.17 -2.35
N GLY A 220 5.14 -2.65 -2.23
CA GLY A 220 6.37 -3.37 -2.57
C GLY A 220 6.41 -4.84 -2.13
N ALA A 221 6.88 -5.72 -3.01
CA ALA A 221 7.03 -7.17 -2.82
C ALA A 221 5.80 -7.92 -2.28
N VAL A 222 4.61 -7.32 -2.22
CA VAL A 222 3.38 -8.03 -1.94
C VAL A 222 2.99 -8.78 -3.21
N ARG A 223 3.11 -10.11 -3.12
CA ARG A 223 2.66 -11.11 -4.09
C ARG A 223 1.41 -10.62 -4.82
N HIS A 224 1.45 -10.57 -6.16
CA HIS A 224 0.29 -10.24 -6.99
C HIS A 224 -0.95 -10.96 -6.45
N VAL A 225 -1.91 -10.18 -5.95
CA VAL A 225 -3.15 -10.71 -5.44
C VAL A 225 -4.08 -10.89 -6.64
N ASP A 226 -4.40 -12.13 -6.95
CA ASP A 226 -5.35 -12.46 -8.00
C ASP A 226 -6.77 -12.08 -7.54
N ALA A 227 -7.29 -10.98 -8.09
CA ALA A 227 -8.61 -10.48 -7.77
C ALA A 227 -9.73 -11.50 -8.06
N ALA A 228 -9.61 -12.30 -9.12
CA ALA A 228 -10.60 -13.31 -9.45
C ALA A 228 -10.59 -14.45 -8.43
N ALA A 229 -9.40 -14.87 -8.00
CA ALA A 229 -9.26 -15.88 -6.94
C ALA A 229 -9.80 -15.40 -5.59
N GLU A 230 -9.58 -14.12 -5.24
CA GLU A 230 -10.14 -13.53 -4.04
C GLU A 230 -11.66 -13.41 -4.11
N GLU A 231 -12.20 -12.98 -5.25
CA GLU A 231 -13.64 -12.91 -5.48
C GLU A 231 -14.33 -14.27 -5.40
N ALA A 232 -13.70 -15.32 -5.93
CA ALA A 232 -14.22 -16.68 -5.85
C ALA A 232 -14.38 -17.17 -4.40
N LYS A 233 -13.46 -16.79 -3.50
CA LYS A 233 -13.55 -17.13 -2.06
C LYS A 233 -14.77 -16.47 -1.41
N ASP A 234 -15.00 -15.21 -1.72
CA ASP A 234 -16.10 -14.43 -1.16
C ASP A 234 -17.45 -14.85 -1.73
N ARG A 235 -17.51 -15.17 -3.03
CA ARG A 235 -18.67 -15.80 -3.66
C ARG A 235 -19.01 -17.12 -2.98
N ALA A 236 -18.00 -17.96 -2.75
CA ALA A 236 -18.19 -19.23 -2.04
C ALA A 236 -18.65 -19.02 -0.59
N PHE A 237 -18.16 -17.98 0.09
CA PHE A 237 -18.64 -17.61 1.42
C PHE A 237 -20.12 -17.24 1.40
N LEU A 238 -20.54 -16.30 0.54
CA LEU A 238 -21.94 -15.89 0.44
C LEU A 238 -22.86 -17.06 0.09
N ALA A 239 -22.42 -17.96 -0.80
CA ALA A 239 -23.16 -19.19 -1.11
C ALA A 239 -23.32 -20.10 0.11
N ARG A 240 -22.27 -20.29 0.94
CA ARG A 240 -22.36 -21.04 2.20
C ARG A 240 -23.30 -20.37 3.22
N ARG A 241 -23.49 -19.05 3.13
CA ARG A 241 -24.47 -18.28 3.91
C ARG A 241 -25.88 -18.34 3.31
N GLY A 242 -26.14 -19.24 2.36
CA GLY A 242 -27.46 -19.48 1.78
C GLY A 242 -27.87 -18.53 0.66
N VAL A 243 -26.96 -17.68 0.15
CA VAL A 243 -27.28 -16.75 -0.92
C VAL A 243 -27.35 -17.49 -2.27
N ALA A 244 -28.46 -17.31 -2.99
CA ALA A 244 -28.74 -17.98 -4.25
C ALA A 244 -27.69 -17.66 -5.32
N ARG A 245 -27.30 -18.70 -6.08
CA ARG A 245 -26.27 -18.59 -7.14
C ARG A 245 -26.58 -17.49 -8.15
N ALA A 246 -27.83 -17.38 -8.62
CA ALA A 246 -28.23 -16.37 -9.61
C ALA A 246 -28.02 -14.93 -9.11
N PHE A 247 -28.28 -14.69 -7.82
CA PHE A 247 -28.02 -13.40 -7.18
C PHE A 247 -26.52 -13.09 -7.15
N LEU A 248 -25.70 -14.08 -6.77
CA LEU A 248 -24.24 -13.93 -6.73
C LEU A 248 -23.64 -13.67 -8.11
N GLU A 249 -24.12 -14.35 -9.15
CA GLU A 249 -23.66 -14.08 -10.53
C GLU A 249 -23.93 -12.63 -10.93
N ARG A 250 -25.13 -12.10 -10.63
CA ARG A 250 -25.45 -10.70 -10.93
C ARG A 250 -24.62 -9.72 -10.11
N ALA A 251 -24.41 -10.01 -8.82
CA ALA A 251 -23.57 -9.20 -7.93
C ALA A 251 -22.14 -9.03 -8.48
N TYR A 252 -21.53 -10.13 -8.93
CA TYR A 252 -20.15 -10.15 -9.40
C TYR A 252 -19.99 -9.86 -10.91
N GLN A 253 -21.08 -9.81 -11.68
CA GLN A 253 -21.06 -9.26 -13.05
C GLN A 253 -21.15 -7.73 -13.06
N THR A 254 -21.56 -7.11 -11.96
CA THR A 254 -21.69 -5.65 -11.86
C THR A 254 -20.31 -5.00 -11.88
N PRO A 255 -20.01 -4.09 -12.85
CA PRO A 255 -18.72 -3.40 -12.95
C PRO A 255 -18.37 -2.59 -11.70
N PRO A 256 -17.09 -2.46 -11.32
CA PRO A 256 -16.69 -1.78 -10.10
C PRO A 256 -16.98 -0.27 -10.08
N GLU A 257 -17.18 0.32 -11.25
CA GLU A 257 -17.55 1.74 -11.41
C GLU A 257 -19.02 1.99 -11.07
N THR A 258 -19.81 0.92 -10.95
CA THR A 258 -21.26 0.96 -10.71
C THR A 258 -21.63 0.12 -9.50
N LEU A 259 -22.83 0.33 -8.96
CA LEU A 259 -23.33 -0.39 -7.81
C LEU A 259 -24.71 -0.95 -8.10
N TRP A 260 -24.87 -2.27 -7.99
CA TRP A 260 -26.18 -2.90 -8.12
C TRP A 260 -26.86 -2.93 -6.75
N HIS A 261 -28.05 -2.32 -6.70
CA HIS A 261 -28.92 -2.29 -5.53
C HIS A 261 -30.11 -3.24 -5.74
N PRO A 262 -30.07 -4.45 -5.15
CA PRO A 262 -31.20 -5.37 -5.19
C PRO A 262 -32.37 -4.86 -4.35
N SER A 263 -33.60 -5.13 -4.81
CA SER A 263 -34.80 -4.88 -4.03
C SER A 263 -34.89 -5.82 -2.82
N ARG A 264 -35.70 -5.46 -1.82
CA ARG A 264 -35.96 -6.32 -0.65
C ARG A 264 -36.52 -7.68 -1.04
N ALA A 265 -37.40 -7.73 -2.04
CA ALA A 265 -37.97 -8.97 -2.54
C ALA A 265 -36.87 -9.87 -3.13
N GLU A 266 -36.01 -9.32 -4.01
CA GLU A 266 -34.87 -10.06 -4.56
C GLU A 266 -33.93 -10.58 -3.47
N MET A 267 -33.65 -9.77 -2.43
CA MET A 267 -32.77 -10.19 -1.34
C MET A 267 -33.39 -11.27 -0.45
N ARG A 268 -34.71 -11.26 -0.22
CA ARG A 268 -35.43 -12.31 0.51
C ARG A 268 -35.47 -13.61 -0.28
N GLU A 269 -35.87 -13.53 -1.55
CA GLU A 269 -35.92 -14.69 -2.45
C GLU A 269 -34.54 -15.34 -2.62
N ALA A 270 -33.49 -14.52 -2.71
CA ALA A 270 -32.11 -15.01 -2.80
C ALA A 270 -31.56 -15.55 -1.48
N GLY A 271 -32.31 -15.52 -0.37
CA GLY A 271 -31.83 -15.99 0.93
C GLY A 271 -30.74 -15.11 1.55
N LEU A 272 -30.67 -13.83 1.18
CA LEU A 272 -29.75 -12.85 1.77
C LEU A 272 -30.36 -12.18 3.01
N LEU A 273 -31.68 -11.91 3.00
CA LEU A 273 -32.43 -11.51 4.20
C LEU A 273 -33.09 -12.74 4.83
N THR A 274 -33.17 -12.77 6.16
CA THR A 274 -33.72 -13.91 6.92
C THR A 274 -34.71 -13.48 8.01
N ASP A 275 -35.11 -12.22 8.00
CA ASP A 275 -36.21 -11.67 8.80
C ASP A 275 -37.54 -11.75 8.04
#